data_AF-A0A6N3EL95-F1
#
_entry.id   AF-A0A6N3EL95-F1
#
_cell.length_a   1.000
_cell.length_b   1.000
_cell.length_c   1.000
_cell.angle_alpha   90.00
_cell.angle_beta   90.00
_cell.angle_gamma   90.00
#
_symmetry.space_group_name_H-M   'P 1'
#
loop_
_entity.id
_entity.type
_entity.pdbx_description
1 polymer ?
#
loop_
_entity_poly.entity_id
_entity_poly.type
_entity_poly.pdbx_seq_one_letter_code
_entity_poly.pdbx_strand_id
1 'polypeptide(L)'
;MKTCSRCNQQKEEREFQIRRASNDGLSAACKACLSDYDRSRANLPQRVKARAEYQKSDRGKARGNAAKVRFSLRNPWKRKAHIIVGNFLRDGKLIRPVTCKTCGVKCKPQAHHCDYSKPTEVMWLCTSCHSNWHKFNTPIYPENASPGQEKPMNKFTPEYRKYLLRPIPDRKLSPSERADRKELYQIIQQERANDDSPPAPSNYTPADPYLNDNRKGLCGASRSD
;
A
#
# COMPACT_ATOMS: atom_id res chain seq x y z
N MET A 1 1.60 -23.77 -41.13
CA MET A 1 0.37 -22.92 -41.14
C MET A 1 -0.80 -23.69 -40.52
N LYS A 2 -1.59 -23.06 -39.64
CA LYS A 2 -2.71 -23.69 -38.93
C LYS A 2 -3.93 -22.77 -38.90
N THR A 3 -5.13 -23.33 -39.06
CA THR A 3 -6.40 -22.58 -38.95
C THR A 3 -6.85 -22.45 -37.50
N CYS A 4 -7.15 -21.23 -37.07
CA CYS A 4 -7.67 -20.96 -35.73
C CYS A 4 -9.15 -21.37 -35.62
N SER A 5 -9.49 -22.22 -34.63
CA SER A 5 -10.87 -22.69 -34.41
C SER A 5 -11.87 -21.64 -33.90
N ARG A 6 -11.44 -20.38 -33.72
CA ARG A 6 -12.29 -19.28 -33.23
C ARG A 6 -12.49 -18.16 -34.24
N CYS A 7 -11.41 -17.70 -34.87
CA CYS A 7 -11.50 -16.65 -35.89
C CYS A 7 -11.46 -17.19 -37.32
N ASN A 8 -11.27 -18.50 -37.50
CA ASN A 8 -11.22 -19.21 -38.79
C ASN A 8 -10.13 -18.72 -39.76
N GLN A 9 -9.17 -17.92 -39.29
CA GLN A 9 -8.03 -17.45 -40.09
C GLN A 9 -6.89 -18.48 -40.08
N GLN A 10 -6.22 -18.64 -41.23
CA GLN A 10 -4.95 -19.34 -41.32
C GLN A 10 -3.84 -18.45 -40.73
N LYS A 11 -3.05 -19.03 -39.83
CA LYS A 11 -2.02 -18.34 -39.07
C LYS A 11 -0.75 -19.18 -38.95
N GLU A 12 0.35 -18.51 -38.67
CA GLU A 12 1.62 -19.19 -38.43
C GLU A 12 1.57 -20.02 -37.15
N GLU A 13 2.30 -21.13 -37.09
CA GLU A 13 2.30 -22.02 -35.91
C GLU A 13 2.76 -21.31 -34.63
N ARG A 14 3.67 -20.34 -34.76
CA ARG A 14 4.11 -19.46 -33.67
C ARG A 14 2.98 -18.63 -33.05
N GLU A 15 1.86 -18.43 -33.75
CA GLU A 15 0.69 -17.74 -33.23
C GLU A 15 -0.21 -18.63 -32.37
N PHE A 16 0.13 -19.91 -32.21
CA PHE A 16 -0.57 -20.86 -31.35
C PHE A 16 0.26 -21.18 -30.11
N GLN A 17 -0.40 -21.56 -29.01
CA GLN A 17 0.30 -21.95 -27.79
C GLN A 17 0.67 -23.43 -27.84
N ILE A 18 1.82 -23.79 -27.29
CA ILE A 18 2.26 -25.18 -27.19
C ILE A 18 1.33 -25.91 -26.23
N ARG A 19 0.68 -26.96 -26.71
CA ARG A 19 -0.19 -27.84 -25.93
C ARG A 19 0.15 -29.29 -26.25
N ARG A 20 1.04 -29.88 -25.45
CA ARG A 20 1.56 -31.25 -25.64
C ARG A 20 0.48 -32.34 -25.68
N ALA A 21 -0.69 -32.08 -25.11
CA ALA A 21 -1.84 -32.99 -25.15
C ALA A 21 -2.61 -32.96 -26.49
N SER A 22 -2.33 -32.01 -27.37
CA SER A 22 -2.93 -31.92 -28.70
C SER A 22 -2.13 -32.74 -29.71
N ASN A 23 -2.81 -33.31 -30.70
CA ASN A 23 -2.20 -34.19 -31.71
C ASN A 23 -1.04 -33.52 -32.48
N ASP A 24 -1.17 -32.23 -32.78
CA ASP A 24 -0.17 -31.41 -33.45
C ASP A 24 0.72 -30.61 -32.48
N GLY A 25 0.58 -30.85 -31.17
CA GLY A 25 1.32 -30.14 -30.13
C GLY A 25 0.92 -28.66 -29.95
N LEU A 26 -0.13 -28.18 -30.61
CA LEU A 26 -0.54 -26.77 -30.62
C LEU A 26 -2.00 -26.58 -30.16
N SER A 27 -2.32 -25.38 -29.66
CA SER A 27 -3.69 -25.02 -29.30
C SER A 27 -4.58 -24.94 -30.55
N ALA A 28 -5.87 -25.30 -30.44
CA ALA A 28 -6.81 -25.19 -31.55
C ALA A 28 -7.11 -23.73 -31.95
N ALA A 29 -7.12 -22.82 -30.97
CA ALA A 29 -7.29 -21.38 -31.17
C ALA A 29 -5.94 -20.65 -31.08
N CYS A 30 -5.79 -19.54 -31.81
CA CYS A 30 -4.58 -18.72 -31.77
C CYS A 30 -4.48 -17.93 -30.45
N LYS A 31 -3.26 -17.47 -30.13
CA LYS A 31 -2.91 -16.71 -28.92
C LYS A 31 -3.82 -15.49 -28.71
N ALA A 32 -4.13 -14.74 -29.78
CA ALA A 32 -5.03 -13.59 -29.72
C ALA A 32 -6.43 -13.98 -29.25
N CYS A 33 -7.06 -14.96 -29.91
CA CYS A 33 -8.41 -15.44 -29.55
C CYS A 33 -8.47 -16.09 -28.16
N LEU A 34 -7.37 -16.70 -27.71
CA LEU A 34 -7.26 -17.20 -26.33
C LEU A 34 -7.17 -16.04 -25.33
N SER A 35 -6.35 -15.03 -25.61
CA SER A 35 -6.21 -13.83 -24.77
C SER A 35 -7.52 -13.07 -24.61
N ASP A 36 -8.26 -12.87 -25.70
CA ASP A 36 -9.54 -12.16 -25.68
C ASP A 36 -10.60 -12.93 -24.86
N TYR A 37 -10.61 -14.26 -25.01
CA TYR A 37 -11.49 -15.11 -24.22
C TYR A 37 -11.11 -15.14 -22.73
N ASP A 38 -9.82 -15.22 -22.40
CA ASP A 38 -9.40 -15.17 -21.00
C ASP A 38 -9.74 -13.81 -20.37
N ARG A 39 -9.63 -12.72 -21.14
CA ARG A 39 -10.04 -11.37 -20.72
C ARG A 39 -11.55 -11.29 -20.48
N SER A 40 -12.38 -11.82 -21.38
CA SER A 40 -13.84 -11.80 -21.21
C SER A 40 -14.30 -12.69 -20.05
N ARG A 41 -13.66 -13.87 -19.90
CA ARG A 41 -13.95 -14.83 -18.82
C ARG A 41 -13.72 -14.25 -17.42
N ALA A 42 -12.72 -13.37 -17.27
CA ALA A 42 -12.39 -12.77 -15.98
C ALA A 42 -13.52 -11.89 -15.39
N ASN A 43 -14.41 -11.38 -16.26
CA ASN A 43 -15.52 -10.49 -15.93
C ASN A 43 -16.88 -11.19 -15.87
N LEU A 44 -16.93 -12.51 -16.11
CA LEU A 44 -18.19 -13.26 -16.03
C LEU A 44 -18.81 -13.14 -14.62
N PRO A 45 -20.14 -12.91 -14.50
CA PRO A 45 -20.79 -12.61 -13.22
C PRO A 45 -20.48 -13.62 -12.12
N GLN A 46 -20.51 -14.91 -12.43
CA GLN A 46 -20.20 -16.00 -11.50
C GLN A 46 -18.74 -15.96 -11.02
N ARG A 47 -17.80 -15.55 -11.88
CA ARG A 47 -16.36 -15.43 -11.53
C ARG A 47 -16.12 -14.21 -10.64
N VAL A 48 -16.79 -13.10 -10.94
CA VAL A 48 -16.74 -11.88 -10.13
C VAL A 48 -17.35 -12.15 -8.75
N LYS A 49 -18.53 -12.79 -8.69
CA LYS A 49 -19.20 -13.19 -7.45
C LYS A 49 -18.31 -14.12 -6.61
N ALA A 50 -17.79 -15.19 -7.20
CA ALA A 50 -16.90 -16.12 -6.51
C ALA A 50 -15.62 -15.42 -5.96
N ARG A 51 -15.05 -14.48 -6.72
CA ARG A 51 -13.90 -13.67 -6.25
C ARG A 51 -14.29 -12.79 -5.06
N ALA A 52 -15.44 -12.13 -5.11
CA ALA A 52 -15.92 -11.28 -4.03
C ALA A 52 -16.24 -12.09 -2.77
N GLU A 53 -16.89 -13.24 -2.90
CA GLU A 53 -17.15 -14.18 -1.80
C GLU A 53 -15.86 -14.71 -1.18
N TYR A 54 -14.90 -15.14 -2.01
CA TYR A 54 -13.59 -15.56 -1.52
C TYR A 54 -12.89 -14.44 -0.75
N GLN A 55 -12.91 -13.20 -1.24
CA GLN A 55 -12.31 -12.05 -0.53
C GLN A 55 -12.96 -11.78 0.83
N LYS A 56 -14.27 -12.04 0.98
CA LYS A 56 -15.01 -11.91 2.25
C LYS A 56 -14.76 -13.07 3.21
N SER A 57 -14.40 -14.25 2.71
CA SER A 57 -14.06 -15.41 3.53
C SER A 57 -12.85 -15.14 4.44
N ASP A 58 -12.78 -15.83 5.58
CA ASP A 58 -11.66 -15.66 6.52
C ASP A 58 -10.33 -16.10 5.90
N ARG A 59 -10.33 -17.15 5.08
CA ARG A 59 -9.17 -17.57 4.29
C ARG A 59 -8.70 -16.47 3.32
N GLY A 60 -9.64 -15.80 2.64
CA GLY A 60 -9.33 -14.71 1.73
C GLY A 60 -8.77 -13.48 2.45
N LYS A 61 -9.39 -13.09 3.57
CA LYS A 61 -8.90 -12.01 4.46
C LYS A 61 -7.51 -12.32 4.98
N ALA A 62 -7.29 -13.52 5.52
CA ALA A 62 -5.99 -13.97 6.03
C ALA A 62 -4.91 -13.92 4.95
N ARG A 63 -5.21 -14.42 3.74
CA ARG A 63 -4.28 -14.38 2.60
C ARG A 63 -3.98 -12.95 2.15
N GLY A 64 -4.99 -12.08 2.11
CA GLY A 64 -4.85 -10.67 1.79
C GLY A 64 -3.99 -9.92 2.82
N ASN A 65 -4.20 -10.17 4.11
CA ASN A 65 -3.39 -9.59 5.19
C ASN A 65 -1.95 -10.08 5.13
N ALA A 66 -1.72 -11.38 4.92
CA ALA A 66 -0.38 -11.93 4.73
C ALA A 66 0.33 -11.28 3.52
N ALA A 67 -0.39 -10.99 2.43
CA ALA A 67 0.17 -10.28 1.28
C ALA A 67 0.56 -8.83 1.61
N LYS A 68 -0.27 -8.10 2.36
CA LYS A 68 0.06 -6.73 2.85
C LYS A 68 1.29 -6.72 3.75
N VAL A 69 1.41 -7.71 4.64
CA VAL A 69 2.58 -7.89 5.51
C VAL A 69 3.82 -8.14 4.67
N ARG A 70 3.80 -9.12 3.76
CA ARG A 70 4.94 -9.40 2.85
C ARG A 70 5.33 -8.19 2.01
N PHE A 71 4.35 -7.45 1.48
CA PHE A 71 4.62 -6.22 0.74
C PHE A 71 5.36 -5.19 1.61
N SER A 72 4.87 -4.96 2.83
CA SER A 72 5.45 -3.99 3.76
C SER A 72 6.87 -4.36 4.18
N LEU A 73 7.13 -5.66 4.41
CA LEU A 73 8.45 -6.17 4.75
C LEU A 73 9.44 -6.07 3.58
N ARG A 74 8.98 -6.35 2.36
CA ARG A 74 9.80 -6.30 1.14
C ARG A 74 10.02 -4.86 0.64
N ASN A 75 9.13 -3.94 0.96
CA ASN A 75 9.14 -2.58 0.43
C ASN A 75 9.00 -1.53 1.56
N PRO A 76 9.97 -1.47 2.49
CA PRO A 76 9.90 -0.57 3.65
C PRO A 76 9.80 0.90 3.23
N TRP A 77 10.59 1.32 2.23
CA TRP A 77 10.57 2.69 1.71
C TRP A 77 9.26 3.08 1.06
N LYS A 78 8.68 2.20 0.24
CA LYS A 78 7.35 2.44 -0.37
C LYS A 78 6.27 2.54 0.69
N ARG A 79 6.32 1.65 1.69
CA ARG A 79 5.37 1.67 2.79
C ARG A 79 5.48 2.97 3.58
N LYS A 80 6.70 3.41 3.90
CA LYS A 80 6.99 4.66 4.60
C LYS A 80 6.43 5.86 3.83
N ALA A 81 6.76 5.97 2.54
CA ALA A 81 6.28 7.06 1.70
C ALA A 81 4.74 7.09 1.62
N HIS A 82 4.09 5.92 1.45
CA HIS A 82 2.62 5.84 1.48
C HIS A 82 1.99 6.30 2.80
N ILE A 83 2.63 6.02 3.95
CA ILE A 83 2.15 6.49 5.26
C ILE A 83 2.26 8.02 5.32
N ILE A 84 3.43 8.57 4.96
CA ILE A 84 3.70 10.00 5.06
C ILE A 84 2.75 10.79 4.16
N VAL A 85 2.63 10.42 2.88
CA VAL A 85 1.68 11.06 1.95
C VAL A 85 0.25 10.94 2.45
N GLY A 86 -0.15 9.77 2.96
CA GLY A 86 -1.50 9.56 3.50
C GLY A 86 -1.79 10.48 4.70
N ASN A 87 -0.81 10.67 5.57
CA ASN A 87 -0.91 11.58 6.71
C ASN A 87 -1.01 13.04 6.23
N PHE A 88 -0.15 13.46 5.30
CA PHE A 88 -0.15 14.82 4.77
C PHE A 88 -1.45 15.18 4.03
N LEU A 89 -2.02 14.23 3.28
CA LEU A 89 -3.33 14.41 2.64
C LEU A 89 -4.45 14.55 3.66
N ARG A 90 -4.43 13.74 4.73
CA ARG A 90 -5.42 13.79 5.81
C ARG A 90 -5.34 15.10 6.59
N ASP A 91 -4.13 15.58 6.84
CA ASP A 91 -3.88 16.80 7.61
C ASP A 91 -3.96 18.08 6.75
N GLY A 92 -4.31 17.98 5.46
CA GLY A 92 -4.41 19.11 4.53
C GLY A 92 -3.07 19.74 4.12
N LYS A 93 -1.93 19.21 4.59
CA LYS A 93 -0.58 19.67 4.27
C LYS A 93 -0.15 19.36 2.83
N LEU A 94 -0.81 18.39 2.21
CA LEU A 94 -0.67 18.08 0.80
C LEU A 94 -2.05 18.03 0.16
N ILE A 95 -2.20 18.67 -0.99
CA ILE A 95 -3.46 18.70 -1.74
C ILE A 95 -3.29 17.81 -2.96
N ARG A 96 -4.23 16.86 -3.13
CA ARG A 96 -4.29 16.05 -4.34
C ARG A 96 -4.98 16.85 -5.45
N PRO A 97 -4.34 17.08 -6.60
CA PRO A 97 -4.97 17.73 -7.74
C PRO A 97 -6.02 16.81 -8.37
N VAL A 98 -6.94 17.42 -9.14
CA VAL A 98 -7.99 16.70 -9.87
C VAL A 98 -7.57 16.31 -11.29
N THR A 99 -6.34 16.59 -11.69
CA THR A 99 -5.78 16.33 -13.02
C THR A 99 -4.43 15.61 -12.93
N CYS A 100 -4.10 14.86 -13.97
CA CYS A 100 -2.78 14.25 -14.12
C CYS A 100 -1.74 15.31 -14.49
N LYS A 101 -0.56 15.29 -13.85
CA LYS A 101 0.55 16.20 -14.14
C LYS A 101 1.11 16.03 -15.56
N THR A 102 1.12 14.81 -16.09
CA THR A 102 1.71 14.51 -17.42
C THR A 102 0.72 14.73 -18.56
N CYS A 103 -0.48 14.16 -18.49
CA CYS A 103 -1.43 14.21 -19.61
C CYS A 103 -2.57 15.22 -19.41
N GLY A 104 -2.66 15.91 -18.26
CA GLY A 104 -3.71 16.91 -17.98
C GLY A 104 -5.12 16.34 -17.75
N VAL A 105 -5.36 15.06 -18.04
CA VAL A 105 -6.69 14.44 -17.92
C VAL A 105 -7.23 14.52 -16.49
N LYS A 106 -8.50 14.94 -16.37
CA LYS A 106 -9.24 14.98 -15.10
C LYS A 106 -9.40 13.56 -14.56
N CYS A 107 -8.85 13.28 -13.39
CA CYS A 107 -8.84 11.96 -12.78
C CYS A 107 -8.61 12.05 -11.26
N LYS A 108 -8.54 10.90 -10.58
CA LYS A 108 -8.02 10.81 -9.21
C LYS A 108 -6.56 10.36 -9.27
N PRO A 109 -5.59 11.28 -9.38
CA PRO A 109 -4.20 10.92 -9.59
C PRO A 109 -3.62 10.22 -8.35
N GLN A 110 -2.67 9.33 -8.63
CA GLN A 110 -1.88 8.60 -7.66
C GLN A 110 -0.61 9.39 -7.35
N ALA A 111 -0.16 9.30 -6.10
CA ALA A 111 1.12 9.86 -5.67
C ALA A 111 2.25 8.97 -6.17
N HIS A 112 2.85 9.36 -7.29
CA HIS A 112 4.05 8.72 -7.82
C HIS A 112 5.28 9.28 -7.11
N HIS A 113 6.16 8.39 -6.66
CA HIS A 113 7.40 8.76 -5.99
C HIS A 113 8.55 8.48 -6.97
N CYS A 114 9.14 9.54 -7.52
CA CYS A 114 10.36 9.43 -8.32
C CYS A 114 11.56 9.09 -7.42
N ASP A 115 11.54 9.61 -6.19
CA ASP A 115 12.55 9.40 -5.16
C ASP A 115 11.88 9.07 -3.82
N TYR A 116 12.07 7.85 -3.35
CA TYR A 116 11.52 7.39 -2.08
C TYR A 116 12.24 7.96 -0.84
N SER A 117 13.39 8.63 -1.02
CA SER A 117 14.04 9.40 0.05
C SER A 117 13.30 10.70 0.37
N LYS A 118 12.49 11.19 -0.57
CA LYS A 118 11.70 12.43 -0.47
C LYS A 118 10.19 12.15 -0.52
N PRO A 119 9.62 11.59 0.55
CA PRO A 119 8.26 11.04 0.54
C PRO A 119 7.14 12.06 0.28
N THR A 120 7.38 13.35 0.49
CA THR A 120 6.41 14.42 0.22
C THR A 120 6.53 15.01 -1.18
N GLU A 121 7.64 14.78 -1.87
CA GLU A 121 7.88 15.23 -3.25
C GLU A 121 7.28 14.21 -4.22
N VAL A 122 5.96 14.28 -4.39
CA VAL A 122 5.21 13.35 -5.23
C VAL A 122 4.75 14.00 -6.53
N MET A 123 4.84 13.24 -7.61
CA MET A 123 4.23 13.59 -8.88
C MET A 123 2.82 12.98 -8.96
N TRP A 124 1.82 13.78 -9.27
CA TRP A 124 0.43 13.33 -9.35
C TRP A 124 0.10 12.78 -10.73
N LEU A 125 0.03 11.46 -10.88
CA LEU A 125 -0.16 10.80 -12.16
C LEU A 125 -1.46 9.98 -12.21
N CYS A 126 -2.15 9.97 -13.36
CA CYS A 126 -3.18 8.96 -13.61
C CYS A 126 -2.54 7.56 -13.71
N THR A 127 -3.36 6.51 -13.59
CA THR A 127 -2.86 5.13 -13.60
C THR A 127 -2.05 4.80 -14.86
N SER A 128 -2.47 5.27 -16.04
CA SER A 128 -1.74 5.01 -17.29
C SER A 128 -0.39 5.70 -17.33
N CYS A 129 -0.32 6.99 -17.00
CA CYS A 129 0.95 7.73 -16.93
C CYS A 129 1.88 7.15 -15.85
N HIS A 130 1.33 6.74 -14.71
CA HIS A 130 2.12 6.12 -13.64
C HIS A 130 2.75 4.81 -14.10
N SER A 131 1.96 3.91 -14.70
CA SER A 131 2.51 2.68 -15.28
C SER A 131 3.49 2.95 -16.41
N ASN A 132 3.25 3.98 -17.23
CA ASN A 132 4.14 4.34 -18.32
C ASN A 132 5.51 4.82 -17.82
N TRP A 133 5.54 5.62 -16.75
CA TRP A 133 6.78 6.06 -16.13
C TRP A 133 7.64 4.86 -15.70
N HIS A 134 7.06 3.86 -15.02
CA HIS A 134 7.80 2.66 -14.59
C HIS A 134 8.23 1.73 -15.74
N LYS A 135 7.79 1.95 -16.98
CA LYS A 135 8.32 1.22 -18.15
C LYS A 135 9.65 1.79 -18.62
N PHE A 136 9.88 3.09 -18.42
CA PHE A 136 11.04 3.81 -18.95
C PHE A 136 11.98 4.33 -17.85
N ASN A 137 11.53 4.32 -16.60
CA ASN A 137 12.24 4.89 -15.46
C ASN A 137 12.16 3.96 -14.25
N THR A 138 13.16 4.07 -13.39
CA THR A 138 13.24 3.37 -12.10
C THR A 138 13.27 4.42 -11.00
N PRO A 139 12.48 4.27 -9.92
CA PRO A 139 12.50 5.22 -8.82
C PRO A 139 13.81 5.11 -8.02
N ILE A 140 14.26 6.25 -7.52
CA ILE A 140 15.41 6.36 -6.63
C ILE A 140 14.99 5.92 -5.22
N TYR A 141 15.90 5.25 -4.53
CA TYR A 141 15.76 4.89 -3.11
C TYR A 141 16.94 5.50 -2.34
N PRO A 142 16.79 5.74 -1.03
CA PRO A 142 17.90 6.20 -0.19
C PRO A 142 19.13 5.30 -0.32
N GLU A 143 20.34 5.87 -0.36
CA GLU A 143 21.57 5.08 -0.52
C GLU A 143 21.68 4.03 0.61
N ASN A 144 22.03 2.79 0.22
CA ASN A 144 21.86 1.49 0.91
C ASN A 144 20.63 0.65 0.50
N ALA A 145 19.83 1.10 -0.47
CA ALA A 145 18.58 0.44 -0.85
C ALA A 145 18.52 -0.10 -2.29
N SER A 146 19.28 -1.17 -2.59
CA SER A 146 19.12 -1.89 -3.85
C SER A 146 17.88 -2.81 -3.82
N PRO A 147 17.03 -2.81 -4.87
CA PRO A 147 15.87 -3.68 -4.95
C PRO A 147 16.26 -5.17 -4.86
N GLY A 148 15.98 -5.80 -3.72
CA GLY A 148 16.17 -7.24 -3.53
C GLY A 148 17.30 -7.66 -2.59
N GLN A 149 18.08 -6.74 -2.01
CA GLN A 149 19.15 -7.08 -1.06
C GLN A 149 18.98 -6.53 0.37
N GLU A 150 17.90 -5.82 0.67
CA GLU A 150 17.71 -5.23 2.00
C GLU A 150 17.07 -6.20 3.01
N LYS A 151 17.78 -6.41 4.13
CA LYS A 151 17.18 -6.85 5.38
C LYS A 151 16.12 -5.80 5.78
N PRO A 152 14.94 -6.20 6.27
CA PRO A 152 13.93 -5.23 6.69
C PRO A 152 14.58 -4.27 7.68
N MET A 153 14.65 -2.97 7.33
CA MET A 153 15.19 -1.94 8.21
C MET A 153 14.57 -2.11 9.59
N ASN A 154 15.42 -2.37 10.58
CA ASN A 154 14.97 -2.52 11.94
C ASN A 154 14.31 -1.20 12.37
N LYS A 155 13.06 -1.29 12.84
CA LYS A 155 12.29 -0.18 13.43
C LYS A 155 13.02 0.55 14.58
N PHE A 156 14.15 0.02 15.05
CA PHE A 156 15.02 0.59 16.07
C PHE A 156 16.22 1.37 15.51
N THR A 157 16.38 1.52 14.19
CA THR A 157 17.47 2.32 13.61
C THR A 157 17.28 3.83 13.91
N PRO A 158 18.33 4.57 14.30
CA PRO A 158 18.26 6.01 14.61
C PRO A 158 17.65 6.85 13.48
N GLU A 159 17.94 6.48 12.24
CA GLU A 159 17.42 7.16 11.04
C GLU A 159 15.93 6.90 10.77
N TYR A 160 15.37 5.81 11.29
CA TYR A 160 13.93 5.55 11.27
C TYR A 160 13.19 6.28 12.40
N ARG A 161 13.86 6.51 13.53
CA ARG A 161 13.31 7.23 14.70
C ARG A 161 12.92 8.67 14.36
N LYS A 162 13.61 9.34 13.42
CA LYS A 162 13.26 10.73 12.98
C LYS A 162 11.92 10.85 12.22
N TYR A 163 11.31 9.74 11.80
CA TYR A 163 10.05 9.73 11.03
C TYR A 163 8.87 9.05 11.76
N LEU A 164 9.08 8.53 12.97
CA LEU A 164 8.03 7.91 13.77
C LEU A 164 7.35 8.96 14.65
N LEU A 165 6.15 9.38 14.25
CA LEU A 165 5.29 10.31 15.02
C LEU A 165 4.66 9.69 16.29
N ARG A 166 5.09 8.49 16.72
CA ARG A 166 4.56 7.83 17.92
C ARG A 166 5.69 7.26 18.79
N PRO A 167 5.70 7.54 20.11
CA PRO A 167 6.69 6.99 21.03
C PRO A 167 6.70 5.45 20.99
N ILE A 168 7.89 4.86 21.08
CA ILE A 168 8.04 3.41 21.18
C ILE A 168 7.41 2.97 22.52
N PRO A 169 6.51 1.95 22.52
CA PRO A 169 5.93 1.47 23.77
C PRO A 169 6.99 0.84 24.66
N ASP A 170 6.92 1.16 25.96
CA ASP A 170 7.88 0.88 27.04
C ASP A 170 8.44 -0.54 27.03
N ARG A 171 7.55 -1.51 26.83
CA ARG A 171 7.87 -2.94 26.76
C ARG A 171 8.88 -3.31 25.67
N LYS A 172 9.16 -2.40 24.73
CA LYS A 172 10.10 -2.59 23.61
C LYS A 172 11.40 -1.81 23.75
N LEU A 173 11.57 -1.05 24.83
CA LEU A 173 12.80 -0.33 25.16
C LEU A 173 13.72 -1.20 26.03
N SER A 174 15.03 -1.02 25.89
CA SER A 174 16.00 -1.57 26.84
C SER A 174 15.79 -0.97 28.24
N PRO A 175 16.34 -1.59 29.31
CA PRO A 175 16.29 -1.00 30.65
C PRO A 175 16.87 0.42 30.72
N SER A 176 17.98 0.69 30.02
CA SER A 176 18.59 2.02 29.95
C SER A 176 17.69 3.03 29.22
N GLU A 177 17.16 2.66 28.05
CA GLU A 177 16.27 3.52 27.27
C GLU A 177 14.96 3.86 28.00
N ARG A 178 14.50 2.98 28.91
CA ARG A 178 13.35 3.28 29.80
C ARG A 178 13.71 4.28 30.89
N ALA A 179 14.92 4.19 31.44
CA ALA A 179 15.40 5.11 32.46
C ALA A 179 15.58 6.52 31.88
N ASP A 180 16.27 6.65 30.75
CA ASP A 180 16.50 7.92 30.05
C ASP A 180 15.17 8.63 29.72
N ARG A 181 14.17 7.86 29.27
CA ARG A 181 12.85 8.41 28.95
C ARG A 181 12.05 8.78 30.20
N LYS A 182 12.23 8.06 31.32
CA LYS A 182 11.63 8.43 32.61
C LYS A 182 12.21 9.75 33.11
N GLU A 183 13.53 9.92 32.99
CA GLU A 183 14.24 11.15 33.32
C GLU A 183 13.77 12.33 32.44
N LEU A 184 13.64 12.13 31.13
CA LEU A 184 13.07 13.12 30.21
C LEU A 184 11.65 13.55 30.62
N TYR A 185 10.78 12.61 31.00
CA TYR A 185 9.44 12.96 31.50
C TYR A 185 9.50 13.76 32.80
N GLN A 186 10.46 13.47 33.68
CA GLN A 186 10.64 14.17 34.94
C GLN A 186 11.07 15.63 34.71
N ILE A 187 11.98 15.85 33.74
CA ILE A 187 12.41 17.17 33.29
C ILE A 187 11.22 17.95 32.71
N ILE A 188 10.43 17.35 31.81
CA ILE A 188 9.25 18.00 31.21
C ILE A 188 8.23 18.41 32.30
N GLN A 189 8.05 17.60 33.34
CA GLN A 189 7.14 17.95 34.44
C GLN A 189 7.69 19.10 35.31
N GLN A 190 8.99 19.13 35.55
CA GLN A 190 9.65 20.24 36.25
C GLN A 190 9.57 21.53 35.43
N GLU A 191 9.83 21.47 34.14
CA GLU A 191 9.70 22.61 33.22
C GLU A 191 8.27 23.15 33.21
N ARG A 192 7.26 22.28 33.14
CA ARG A 192 5.84 22.68 33.21
C ARG A 192 5.43 23.25 34.57
N ALA A 193 5.99 22.74 35.65
CA ALA A 193 5.72 23.26 36.99
C ALA A 193 6.34 24.66 37.20
N ASN A 194 7.40 24.96 36.45
CA ASN A 194 8.07 26.26 36.44
C ASN A 194 7.58 27.19 35.31
N ASP A 195 6.60 26.75 34.51
CA ASP A 195 6.03 27.53 33.40
C ASP A 195 4.85 28.36 33.92
N ASP A 196 5.07 29.65 34.12
CA ASP A 196 4.04 30.63 34.53
C ASP A 196 3.12 31.05 33.37
N SER A 197 3.21 30.41 32.20
CA SER A 197 2.32 30.68 31.06
C SER A 197 0.87 30.35 31.40
N PRO A 198 -0.10 31.18 30.97
CA PRO A 198 -1.51 30.94 31.25
C PRO A 198 -1.96 29.60 30.65
N PRO A 199 -2.81 28.84 31.36
CA PRO A 199 -3.27 27.54 30.89
C PRO A 199 -4.00 27.68 29.55
N ALA A 200 -3.84 26.68 28.68
CA ALA A 200 -4.56 26.63 27.41
C ALA A 200 -6.08 26.75 27.64
N PRO A 201 -6.82 27.46 26.78
CA PRO A 201 -8.24 27.71 26.97
C PRO A 201 -9.02 26.39 27.01
N SER A 202 -10.05 26.31 27.87
CA SER A 202 -10.88 25.11 28.12
C SER A 202 -11.49 24.47 26.86
N ASN A 203 -11.54 25.21 25.75
CA ASN A 203 -12.10 24.75 24.47
C ASN A 203 -11.05 24.17 23.52
N TYR A 204 -9.81 23.97 24.00
CA TYR A 204 -8.73 23.37 23.22
C TYR A 204 -8.89 21.85 23.14
N THR A 205 -9.48 21.36 22.06
CA THR A 205 -9.42 19.94 21.68
C THR A 205 -8.18 19.68 20.84
N PRO A 206 -7.21 18.85 21.29
CA PRO A 206 -6.12 18.42 20.44
C PRO A 206 -6.70 17.53 19.33
N ALA A 207 -6.63 17.98 18.08
CA ALA A 207 -6.94 17.12 16.94
C ALA A 207 -5.76 16.16 16.71
N ASP A 208 -5.81 14.93 17.23
CA ASP A 208 -4.73 13.95 17.04
C ASP A 208 -5.25 12.49 16.90
N PRO A 209 -4.63 11.61 16.08
CA PRO A 209 -5.19 11.13 14.82
C PRO A 209 -5.08 9.59 14.70
N TYR A 210 -5.15 8.88 15.83
CA TYR A 210 -4.88 7.44 15.88
C TYR A 210 -5.53 6.74 17.10
N LEU A 211 -6.67 7.24 17.57
CA LEU A 211 -7.55 6.54 18.51
C LEU A 211 -8.74 5.95 17.75
N ASN A 212 -8.60 4.70 17.33
CA ASN A 212 -9.65 3.68 17.41
C ASN A 212 -9.01 2.31 17.17
N ASP A 213 -8.16 1.93 18.13
CA ASP A 213 -7.93 0.52 18.43
C ASP A 213 -9.16 0.01 19.21
N ASN A 214 -9.60 -1.21 18.88
CA ASN A 214 -10.42 -2.10 19.72
C ASN A 214 -11.81 -1.62 20.18
N ARG A 215 -12.84 -1.89 19.36
CA ARG A 215 -14.17 -2.24 19.92
C ARG A 215 -14.28 -3.75 20.08
N LYS A 216 -13.87 -4.25 21.26
CA LYS A 216 -14.54 -5.37 21.92
C LYS A 216 -15.41 -4.77 23.01
N GLY A 217 -16.72 -5.03 22.96
CA GLY A 217 -17.66 -4.78 24.06
C GLY A 217 -18.87 -3.94 23.67
N LEU A 218 -20.05 -4.54 23.82
CA LEU A 218 -21.42 -3.98 23.71
C LEU A 218 -21.86 -3.77 22.24
N CYS A 219 -22.91 -4.40 21.69
CA CYS A 219 -24.20 -4.94 22.19
C CYS A 219 -24.66 -6.03 21.19
N GLY A 220 -25.27 -7.16 21.56
CA GLY A 220 -26.61 -7.29 22.13
C GLY A 220 -27.51 -8.00 21.11
N ALA A 221 -27.79 -9.29 21.32
CA ALA A 221 -28.88 -10.03 20.66
C ALA A 221 -29.17 -11.33 21.42
N SER A 222 -29.98 -11.25 22.48
CA SER A 222 -30.80 -12.36 22.96
C SER A 222 -32.27 -12.01 22.76
N ARG A 223 -33.03 -13.01 22.34
CA ARG A 223 -34.41 -13.01 21.84
C ARG A 223 -35.42 -13.10 23.01
N SER A 224 -36.71 -12.90 22.64
CA SER A 224 -37.97 -13.24 23.35
C SER A 224 -38.26 -12.49 24.66
N ASP A 225 -39.47 -12.03 24.97
CA ASP A 225 -40.83 -12.31 24.46
C ASP A 225 -41.60 -11.05 24.04
#